data_AF-A0A917RSM6-F1
#
_entry.id   AF-A0A917RSM6-F1
#
_cell.length_a   1.000
_cell.length_b   1.000
_cell.length_c   1.000
_cell.angle_alpha   90.00
_cell.angle_beta   90.00
_cell.angle_gamma   90.00
#
_symmetry.space_group_name_H-M   'P 1'
#
loop_
_entity.id
_entity.type
_entity.pdbx_description
1 polymer ?
#
loop_
_entity_poly.entity_id
_entity_poly.type
_entity_poly.pdbx_seq_one_letter_code
_entity_poly.pdbx_strand_id
1 'polypeptide(L)'
;MDQETARRGADLLATDIEAALGFEVHIDETIPERLLRQPSPPGWWVEFTIPALNVFLGCTPNELTPSGMAYELVRRIHDDILTRSGRIWPAAPDGGDQPLLPTVEGWSGPGGSIPYGQVKVAKDPDPSLDGVVRWWLPHSYDGLIASHSGDVCFSFWEFHGDEQLITPGMPVTWLIGEGSHGKYAKASEVRPAQP
;
A
#
# COMPACT_ATOMS: atom_id res chain seq x y z
N MET A 1 -3.72 7.17 22.70
CA MET A 1 -2.29 6.96 22.39
C MET A 1 -1.47 8.05 23.05
N ASP A 2 -0.23 7.77 23.44
CA ASP A 2 0.77 8.80 23.77
C ASP A 2 1.57 9.22 22.53
N GLN A 3 2.24 10.37 22.62
CA GLN A 3 3.03 10.92 21.52
C GLN A 3 4.20 10.00 21.12
N GLU A 4 4.82 9.30 22.08
CA GLU A 4 5.94 8.38 21.81
C GLU A 4 5.53 7.21 20.90
N THR A 5 4.37 6.60 21.17
CA THR A 5 3.83 5.51 20.34
C THR A 5 3.53 5.97 18.92
N ALA A 6 2.95 7.16 18.78
CA ALA A 6 2.67 7.78 17.49
C ALA A 6 3.97 8.06 16.72
N ARG A 7 4.95 8.67 17.38
CA ARG A 7 6.26 8.97 16.80
C ARG A 7 6.98 7.70 16.34
N ARG A 8 7.04 6.67 17.18
CA ARG A 8 7.66 5.38 16.84
C ARG A 8 7.00 4.69 15.65
N GLY A 9 5.68 4.81 15.47
CA GLY A 9 5.00 4.28 14.28
C GLY A 9 5.30 5.09 13.01
N ALA A 10 5.46 6.42 13.13
CA ALA A 10 5.91 7.26 12.03
C ALA A 10 7.37 6.95 11.63
N ASP A 11 8.29 6.81 12.61
CA ASP A 11 9.70 6.47 12.34
C ASP A 11 9.85 5.07 11.71
N LEU A 12 9.04 4.09 12.14
CA LEU A 12 8.97 2.76 11.54
C LEU A 12 8.60 2.83 10.05
N LEU A 13 7.59 3.64 9.71
CA LEU A 13 7.15 3.87 8.34
C LEU A 13 8.19 4.65 7.51
N ALA A 14 8.79 5.69 8.09
CA ALA A 14 9.85 6.46 7.43
C ALA A 14 11.03 5.57 7.04
N THR A 15 11.48 4.72 7.97
CA THR A 15 12.57 3.76 7.74
C THR A 15 12.27 2.82 6.58
N ASP A 16 11.03 2.32 6.47
CA ASP A 16 10.61 1.43 5.38
C ASP A 16 10.57 2.15 4.02
N ILE A 17 10.05 3.39 3.95
CA ILE A 17 10.05 4.19 2.72
C ILE A 17 11.47 4.56 2.27
N GLU A 18 12.33 4.95 3.21
CA GLU A 18 13.74 5.26 2.94
C GLU A 18 14.49 4.03 2.43
N ALA A 19 14.32 2.87 3.07
CA ALA A 19 14.98 1.62 2.67
C ALA A 19 14.41 1.02 1.37
N ALA A 20 13.09 0.97 1.22
CA ALA A 20 12.44 0.30 0.09
C ALA A 20 12.38 1.15 -1.18
N LEU A 21 12.30 2.49 -1.04
CA LEU A 21 12.13 3.41 -2.16
C LEU A 21 13.29 4.40 -2.35
N GLY A 22 14.10 4.65 -1.32
CA GLY A 22 15.17 5.64 -1.38
C GLY A 22 14.67 7.09 -1.37
N PHE A 23 13.47 7.34 -0.84
CA PHE A 23 12.94 8.69 -0.63
C PHE A 23 13.12 9.10 0.82
N GLU A 24 13.73 10.27 1.04
CA GLU A 24 13.81 10.93 2.35
C GLU A 24 12.41 11.22 2.90
N VAL A 25 12.22 10.98 4.20
CA VAL A 25 10.96 11.23 4.90
C VAL A 25 11.15 12.24 6.03
N HIS A 26 10.26 13.23 6.11
CA HIS A 26 10.24 14.21 7.19
C HIS A 26 9.06 13.96 8.13
N ILE A 27 9.34 13.95 9.44
CA ILE A 27 8.34 13.81 10.51
C ILE A 27 8.43 15.05 11.42
N ASP A 28 7.36 15.83 11.48
CA ASP A 28 7.17 16.92 12.44
C ASP A 28 6.02 16.58 13.40
N GLU A 29 6.20 16.93 14.68
CA GLU A 29 5.22 16.73 15.76
C GLU A 29 4.61 18.06 16.23
N THR A 30 5.05 19.17 15.63
CA THR A 30 4.54 20.52 15.89
C THR A 30 3.09 20.62 15.46
N ILE A 31 2.19 20.89 16.41
CA ILE A 31 0.78 21.13 16.10
C ILE A 31 0.67 22.45 15.29
N PRO A 32 0.16 22.44 14.04
CA PRO A 32 0.07 23.64 13.23
C PRO A 32 -0.80 24.72 13.90
N GLU A 33 -0.41 25.99 13.83
CA GLU A 33 -1.13 27.10 14.49
C GLU A 33 -2.64 27.14 14.18
N ARG A 34 -3.03 26.76 12.96
CA ARG A 34 -4.43 26.67 12.52
C ARG A 34 -5.27 25.69 13.36
N LEU A 35 -4.65 24.64 13.92
CA LEU A 35 -5.30 23.66 14.79
C LEU A 35 -5.28 24.12 16.24
N LEU A 36 -4.20 24.75 16.71
CA LEU A 36 -4.12 25.36 18.05
C LEU A 36 -5.21 26.42 18.30
N ARG A 37 -5.69 27.08 17.23
CA ARG A 37 -6.78 28.08 17.29
C ARG A 37 -8.19 27.48 17.28
N GLN A 38 -8.36 26.15 17.24
CA GLN A 38 -9.67 25.51 17.28
C GLN A 38 -10.23 25.44 18.72
N PRO A 39 -11.57 25.34 18.91
CA PRO A 39 -12.18 25.28 20.25
C PRO A 39 -11.76 24.07 21.10
N SER A 40 -11.29 22.99 20.46
CA SER A 40 -10.71 21.81 21.08
C SER A 40 -9.50 21.39 20.25
N PRO A 41 -8.32 22.02 20.45
CA PRO A 41 -7.13 21.69 19.69
C PRO A 41 -6.68 20.25 20.00
N PRO A 42 -6.00 19.57 19.07
CA PRO A 42 -5.47 18.24 19.33
C PRO A 42 -4.38 18.29 20.42
N GLY A 43 -4.26 17.22 21.21
CA GLY A 43 -3.24 17.13 22.27
C GLY A 43 -1.82 16.83 21.76
N TRP A 44 -1.70 16.38 20.51
CA TRP A 44 -0.46 16.07 19.79
C TRP A 44 -0.77 16.00 18.28
N TRP A 45 0.25 15.97 17.43
CA TRP A 45 0.13 15.90 15.98
C TRP A 45 1.26 15.05 15.43
N VAL A 46 1.04 14.40 14.28
CA VAL A 46 2.11 13.88 13.44
C VAL A 46 1.87 14.39 12.03
N GLU A 47 2.89 15.05 11.49
CA GLU A 47 3.00 15.47 10.10
C GLU A 47 4.07 14.63 9.42
N PHE A 48 3.67 13.90 8.39
CA PHE A 48 4.48 12.93 7.66
C PHE A 48 4.59 13.39 6.20
N THR A 49 5.79 13.69 5.74
CA THR A 49 6.04 14.29 4.42
C THR A 49 7.09 13.50 3.64
N ILE A 50 6.85 13.27 2.35
CA ILE A 50 7.81 12.70 1.40
C ILE A 50 8.06 13.76 0.32
N PRO A 51 9.05 14.66 0.50
CA PRO A 51 9.21 15.84 -0.36
C PRO A 51 9.39 15.50 -1.84
N ALA A 52 10.16 14.44 -2.13
CA ALA A 52 10.43 13.98 -3.49
C ALA A 52 9.18 13.53 -4.27
N LEU A 53 8.10 13.15 -3.56
CA LEU A 53 6.82 12.79 -4.16
C LEU A 53 5.76 13.91 -4.00
N ASN A 54 6.04 14.97 -3.23
CA ASN A 54 5.04 15.96 -2.80
C ASN A 54 3.85 15.30 -2.06
N VAL A 55 4.12 14.24 -1.29
CA VAL A 55 3.13 13.56 -0.43
C VAL A 55 3.21 14.18 0.96
N PHE A 56 2.04 14.52 1.51
CA PHE A 56 1.89 15.20 2.80
C PHE A 56 0.70 14.61 3.53
N LEU A 57 0.90 14.18 4.77
CA LEU A 57 -0.14 13.70 5.66
C LEU A 57 0.05 14.30 7.05
N GLY A 58 -0.91 15.13 7.48
CA GLY A 58 -1.00 15.56 8.86
C GLY A 58 -2.21 14.94 9.56
N CYS A 59 -2.03 14.32 10.72
CA CYS A 59 -3.10 13.61 11.41
C CYS A 59 -2.91 13.50 12.95
N THR A 60 -4.02 13.15 13.61
CA THR A 60 -4.06 12.64 15.00
C THR A 60 -4.53 11.18 15.02
N PRO A 61 -3.68 10.22 14.61
CA PRO A 61 -4.02 8.81 14.54
C PRO A 61 -4.50 8.24 15.89
N ASN A 62 -5.40 7.26 15.87
CA ASN A 62 -6.08 6.79 17.09
C ASN A 62 -5.61 5.42 17.57
N GLU A 63 -4.66 4.83 16.86
CA GLU A 63 -4.09 3.51 17.14
C GLU A 63 -3.38 3.42 18.49
N LEU A 64 -3.18 2.20 19.00
CA LEU A 64 -2.63 1.96 20.34
C LEU A 64 -1.25 1.29 20.32
N THR A 65 -0.67 1.05 19.14
CA THR A 65 0.64 0.43 18.98
C THR A 65 1.41 1.11 17.84
N PRO A 66 2.76 1.05 17.81
CA PRO A 66 3.54 1.61 16.70
C PRO A 66 3.23 0.94 15.34
N SER A 67 2.90 -0.35 15.32
CA SER A 67 2.50 -1.06 14.08
C SER A 67 1.11 -0.64 13.59
N GLY A 68 0.15 -0.46 14.51
CA GLY A 68 -1.16 0.09 14.18
C GLY A 68 -1.04 1.52 13.65
N MET A 69 -0.26 2.36 14.33
CA MET A 69 0.07 3.72 13.90
C MET A 69 0.64 3.75 12.48
N ALA A 70 1.65 2.92 12.19
CA ALA A 70 2.20 2.78 10.85
C ALA A 70 1.13 2.31 9.85
N TYR A 71 0.32 1.31 10.18
CA TYR A 71 -0.83 0.87 9.35
C TYR A 71 -1.81 2.01 9.03
N GLU A 72 -2.15 2.86 10.01
CA GLU A 72 -3.05 4.00 9.79
C GLU A 72 -2.43 5.05 8.85
N LEU A 73 -1.13 5.31 8.97
CA LEU A 73 -0.40 6.18 8.05
C LEU A 73 -0.30 5.58 6.64
N VAL A 74 0.11 4.31 6.51
CA VAL A 74 0.23 3.57 5.23
C VAL A 74 -1.08 3.64 4.46
N ARG A 75 -2.20 3.34 5.11
CA ARG A 75 -3.57 3.41 4.53
C ARG A 75 -3.94 4.76 3.91
N ARG A 76 -3.28 5.84 4.32
CA ARG A 76 -3.58 7.21 3.89
C ARG A 76 -2.64 7.72 2.81
N ILE A 77 -1.45 7.12 2.64
CA ILE A 77 -0.41 7.57 1.70
C ILE A 77 -0.06 6.55 0.61
N HIS A 78 -0.50 5.29 0.74
CA HIS A 78 -0.20 4.20 -0.20
C HIS A 78 -0.46 4.58 -1.66
N ASP A 79 -1.69 4.99 -1.98
CA ASP A 79 -2.12 5.25 -3.38
C ASP A 79 -1.41 6.48 -3.96
N ASP A 80 -1.11 7.45 -3.11
CA ASP A 80 -0.31 8.64 -3.42
C ASP A 80 1.13 8.22 -3.80
N ILE A 81 1.78 7.37 -2.99
CA ILE A 81 3.11 6.83 -3.27
C ILE A 81 3.10 6.02 -4.57
N LEU A 82 2.13 5.13 -4.77
CA LEU A 82 2.01 4.32 -5.98
C LEU A 82 1.84 5.19 -7.23
N THR A 83 0.93 6.17 -7.17
CA THR A 83 0.65 7.10 -8.27
C THR A 83 1.88 7.94 -8.64
N ARG A 84 2.59 8.48 -7.63
CA ARG A 84 3.65 9.49 -7.84
C ARG A 84 5.04 8.89 -8.07
N SER A 85 5.34 7.75 -7.46
CA SER A 85 6.62 7.05 -7.66
C SER A 85 6.56 6.02 -8.79
N GLY A 86 5.36 5.57 -9.17
CA GLY A 86 5.18 4.40 -10.04
C GLY A 86 5.72 3.10 -9.44
N ARG A 87 5.94 3.05 -8.12
CA ARG A 87 6.43 1.87 -7.41
C ARG A 87 5.37 1.37 -6.45
N ILE A 88 5.14 0.06 -6.50
CA ILE A 88 4.37 -0.66 -5.49
C ILE A 88 5.16 -0.56 -4.20
N TRP A 89 4.49 -0.13 -3.14
CA TRP A 89 5.08 -0.05 -1.83
C TRP A 89 3.99 -0.32 -0.79
N PRO A 90 4.26 -1.14 0.24
CA PRO A 90 5.47 -1.96 0.42
C PRO A 90 5.39 -3.33 -0.32
N ALA A 91 6.50 -4.06 -0.51
CA ALA A 91 6.60 -5.38 -1.20
C ALA A 91 6.92 -6.53 -0.21
N ALA A 92 7.81 -7.53 -0.41
CA ALA A 92 8.32 -8.40 0.71
C ALA A 92 9.72 -9.01 0.45
N PRO A 93 10.61 -9.18 1.46
CA PRO A 93 12.08 -9.31 1.28
C PRO A 93 12.54 -10.57 0.52
N ASP A 94 11.81 -11.67 0.69
CA ASP A 94 12.15 -13.01 0.21
C ASP A 94 11.11 -13.59 -0.77
N GLY A 95 10.05 -12.83 -1.09
CA GLY A 95 8.94 -13.30 -1.94
C GLY A 95 9.33 -13.38 -3.42
N GLY A 96 9.03 -14.50 -4.09
CA GLY A 96 9.29 -14.69 -5.51
C GLY A 96 8.12 -14.26 -6.42
N ASP A 97 7.73 -15.19 -7.29
CA ASP A 97 6.55 -15.17 -8.18
C ASP A 97 5.22 -15.12 -7.41
N GLN A 98 5.31 -15.35 -6.10
CA GLN A 98 4.19 -15.41 -5.17
C GLN A 98 3.84 -14.00 -4.64
N PRO A 99 2.56 -13.77 -4.36
CA PRO A 99 2.11 -12.59 -3.64
C PRO A 99 2.63 -12.60 -2.19
N LEU A 100 2.23 -11.58 -1.44
CA LEU A 100 2.48 -11.51 -0.03
C LEU A 100 1.28 -12.07 0.74
N LEU A 101 1.53 -13.06 1.59
CA LEU A 101 0.52 -13.48 2.56
C LEU A 101 0.43 -12.42 3.68
N PRO A 102 -0.77 -12.00 4.10
CA PRO A 102 -0.91 -11.26 5.35
C PRO A 102 -0.45 -12.18 6.51
N THR A 103 0.48 -11.69 7.33
CA THR A 103 1.41 -12.47 8.19
C THR A 103 2.51 -13.17 7.37
N VAL A 104 3.81 -12.92 7.59
CA VAL A 104 4.50 -12.76 8.90
C VAL A 104 5.09 -11.36 9.15
N GLU A 105 5.37 -10.57 8.11
CA GLU A 105 5.81 -9.17 8.22
C GLU A 105 4.84 -8.26 7.46
N GLY A 106 4.26 -7.29 8.17
CA GLY A 106 3.14 -6.48 7.70
C GLY A 106 2.72 -5.43 8.74
N TRP A 107 2.11 -4.34 8.27
CA TRP A 107 1.53 -3.32 9.15
C TRP A 107 0.14 -3.80 9.56
N SER A 108 -0.12 -3.94 10.86
CA SER A 108 -1.36 -4.53 11.37
C SER A 108 -2.11 -3.58 12.29
N GLY A 109 -3.41 -3.43 12.07
CA GLY A 109 -4.32 -2.65 12.91
C GLY A 109 -5.73 -3.23 12.96
N PRO A 110 -6.67 -2.57 13.65
CA PRO A 110 -8.07 -2.99 13.81
C PRO A 110 -8.82 -3.18 12.49
N GLY A 111 -8.39 -2.51 11.42
CA GLY A 111 -8.98 -2.67 10.08
C GLY A 111 -8.48 -3.89 9.30
N GLY A 112 -7.40 -4.56 9.72
CA GLY A 112 -6.76 -5.66 8.98
C GLY A 112 -5.24 -5.53 8.96
N SER A 113 -4.58 -6.10 7.95
CA SER A 113 -3.13 -5.97 7.74
C SER A 113 -2.79 -5.58 6.31
N ILE A 114 -1.76 -4.75 6.14
CA ILE A 114 -1.12 -4.43 4.86
C ILE A 114 0.26 -5.12 4.84
N PRO A 115 0.53 -6.07 3.93
CA PRO A 115 1.81 -6.81 3.87
C PRO A 115 2.99 -5.94 3.35
N TYR A 116 4.25 -6.15 3.82
CA TYR A 116 5.42 -5.28 3.52
C TYR A 116 6.83 -5.93 3.33
N GLY A 117 7.80 -5.14 2.79
CA GLY A 117 9.21 -5.49 2.47
C GLY A 117 9.66 -5.28 0.99
N GLN A 118 10.57 -6.10 0.41
CA GLN A 118 11.11 -5.89 -0.98
C GLN A 118 11.47 -7.16 -1.84
N VAL A 119 10.87 -7.36 -3.02
CA VAL A 119 11.26 -8.48 -3.93
C VAL A 119 12.55 -8.15 -4.68
N LYS A 120 13.64 -8.91 -4.48
CA LYS A 120 14.95 -8.67 -5.15
C LYS A 120 14.93 -8.77 -6.68
N VAL A 121 14.12 -9.66 -7.24
CA VAL A 121 13.83 -9.76 -8.68
C VAL A 121 12.37 -10.18 -8.80
N ALA A 122 11.50 -9.29 -9.26
CA ALA A 122 10.13 -9.67 -9.59
C ALA A 122 10.20 -10.73 -10.68
N LYS A 123 9.77 -11.94 -10.36
CA LYS A 123 9.65 -12.98 -11.36
C LYS A 123 8.35 -12.79 -12.12
N ASP A 124 8.40 -13.12 -13.40
CA ASP A 124 7.23 -13.28 -14.24
C ASP A 124 6.38 -14.45 -13.70
N PRO A 125 5.04 -14.40 -13.84
CA PRO A 125 4.20 -15.55 -13.55
C PRO A 125 4.54 -16.72 -14.48
N ASP A 126 4.03 -17.92 -14.17
CA ASP A 126 4.11 -19.07 -15.08
C ASP A 126 3.64 -18.64 -16.49
N PRO A 127 4.45 -18.81 -17.55
CA PRO A 127 4.09 -18.36 -18.90
C PRO A 127 2.85 -19.02 -19.52
N SER A 128 2.28 -20.05 -18.88
CA SER A 128 0.99 -20.65 -19.23
C SER A 128 -0.24 -19.91 -18.66
N LEU A 129 -0.04 -18.91 -17.79
CA LEU A 129 -1.09 -18.09 -17.18
C LEU A 129 -1.16 -16.70 -17.82
N ASP A 130 -2.38 -16.23 -18.09
CA ASP A 130 -2.64 -14.84 -18.54
C ASP A 130 -2.16 -13.82 -17.49
N GLY A 131 -2.33 -14.14 -16.21
CA GLY A 131 -1.78 -13.38 -15.11
C GLY A 131 -2.07 -13.98 -13.74
N VAL A 132 -1.47 -13.38 -12.71
CA VAL A 132 -1.64 -13.75 -11.30
C VAL A 132 -1.81 -12.49 -10.46
N VAL A 133 -2.73 -12.46 -9.50
CA VAL A 133 -2.86 -11.33 -8.56
C VAL A 133 -1.57 -11.20 -7.74
N ARG A 134 -0.73 -10.21 -8.06
CA ARG A 134 0.54 -9.94 -7.36
C ARG A 134 0.28 -9.39 -5.95
N TRP A 135 -0.73 -8.54 -5.82
CA TRP A 135 -1.24 -8.05 -4.54
C TRP A 135 -2.69 -7.55 -4.67
N TRP A 136 -3.38 -7.50 -3.53
CA TRP A 136 -4.74 -7.00 -3.38
C TRP A 136 -4.81 -6.20 -2.07
N LEU A 137 -5.47 -5.04 -2.11
CA LEU A 137 -5.64 -4.15 -0.97
C LEU A 137 -7.14 -3.95 -0.71
N PRO A 138 -7.76 -4.76 0.17
CA PRO A 138 -9.20 -4.70 0.44
C PRO A 138 -9.71 -3.33 0.93
N HIS A 139 -8.81 -2.46 1.40
CA HIS A 139 -9.17 -1.14 1.97
C HIS A 139 -9.25 -0.01 0.94
N SER A 140 -8.45 -0.06 -0.13
CA SER A 140 -8.53 0.86 -1.27
C SER A 140 -9.32 0.27 -2.44
N TYR A 141 -9.60 -1.04 -2.39
CA TYR A 141 -10.18 -1.82 -3.49
C TYR A 141 -9.30 -1.86 -4.74
N ASP A 142 -7.99 -1.69 -4.58
CA ASP A 142 -7.00 -1.75 -5.66
C ASP A 142 -6.13 -3.01 -5.58
N GLY A 143 -5.70 -3.48 -6.74
CA GLY A 143 -4.85 -4.64 -6.93
C GLY A 143 -3.93 -4.50 -8.13
N LEU A 144 -3.01 -5.46 -8.26
CA LEU A 144 -2.14 -5.59 -9.43
C LEU A 144 -2.09 -7.04 -9.89
N ILE A 145 -2.11 -7.22 -11.20
CA ILE A 145 -1.88 -8.50 -11.87
C ILE A 145 -0.45 -8.50 -12.40
N ALA A 146 0.31 -9.52 -12.05
CA ALA A 146 1.54 -9.88 -12.73
C ALA A 146 1.19 -10.59 -14.04
N SER A 147 1.77 -10.15 -15.16
CA SER A 147 1.62 -10.82 -16.46
C SER A 147 2.90 -10.72 -17.29
N HIS A 148 3.15 -11.72 -18.12
CA HIS A 148 4.29 -11.72 -19.06
C HIS A 148 4.16 -10.66 -20.18
N SER A 149 2.95 -10.11 -20.39
CA SER A 149 2.74 -8.93 -21.26
C SER A 149 3.02 -7.58 -20.56
N GLY A 150 3.31 -7.61 -19.25
CA GLY A 150 3.53 -6.46 -18.38
C GLY A 150 2.54 -6.44 -17.20
N ASP A 151 3.01 -5.99 -16.04
CA ASP A 151 2.15 -5.79 -14.86
C ASP A 151 1.07 -4.73 -15.12
N VAL A 152 -0.16 -5.01 -14.68
CA VAL A 152 -1.33 -4.12 -14.85
C VAL A 152 -2.10 -3.93 -13.54
N CYS A 153 -2.64 -2.74 -13.31
CA CYS A 153 -3.47 -2.45 -12.14
C CYS A 153 -4.94 -2.79 -12.41
N PHE A 154 -5.67 -3.21 -11.38
CA PHE A 154 -7.12 -3.38 -11.42
C PHE A 154 -7.74 -2.89 -10.12
N SER A 155 -9.02 -2.53 -10.14
CA SER A 155 -9.80 -2.32 -8.93
C SER A 155 -10.90 -3.39 -8.81
N PHE A 156 -11.55 -3.48 -7.66
CA PHE A 156 -12.72 -4.36 -7.45
C PHE A 156 -13.75 -4.23 -8.58
N TRP A 157 -13.97 -3.02 -9.10
CA TRP A 157 -14.98 -2.73 -10.11
C TRP A 157 -14.73 -3.42 -11.46
N GLU A 158 -13.49 -3.86 -11.72
CA GLU A 158 -13.14 -4.65 -12.90
C GLU A 158 -13.09 -6.15 -12.64
N PHE A 159 -13.30 -6.61 -11.40
CA PHE A 159 -13.25 -8.01 -11.01
C PHE A 159 -14.64 -8.67 -11.04
N HIS A 160 -14.82 -9.67 -11.91
CA HIS A 160 -16.03 -10.49 -11.94
C HIS A 160 -15.85 -11.76 -11.11
N GLY A 161 -16.07 -11.62 -9.81
CA GLY A 161 -16.05 -12.70 -8.84
C GLY A 161 -16.49 -12.22 -7.46
N ASP A 162 -16.21 -13.02 -6.43
CA ASP A 162 -16.38 -12.61 -5.03
C ASP A 162 -15.13 -11.85 -4.57
N GLU A 163 -15.30 -10.61 -4.10
CA GLU A 163 -14.19 -9.77 -3.60
C GLU A 163 -13.45 -10.41 -2.42
N GLN A 164 -14.15 -11.21 -1.61
CA GLN A 164 -13.59 -11.86 -0.42
C GLN A 164 -12.70 -13.05 -0.79
N LEU A 165 -12.76 -13.50 -2.05
CA LEU A 165 -11.91 -14.54 -2.62
C LEU A 165 -10.73 -13.96 -3.42
N ILE A 166 -10.62 -12.62 -3.58
CA ILE A 166 -9.44 -12.02 -4.19
C ILE A 166 -8.27 -12.17 -3.22
N THR A 167 -7.44 -13.19 -3.45
CA THR A 167 -6.14 -13.31 -2.80
C THR A 167 -5.04 -12.94 -3.80
N PRO A 168 -3.96 -12.26 -3.38
CA PRO A 168 -2.66 -12.89 -3.45
C PRO A 168 -2.60 -14.25 -4.18
N GLY A 169 -1.93 -14.30 -5.33
CA GLY A 169 -1.50 -15.56 -5.96
C GLY A 169 -2.58 -16.30 -6.72
N MET A 170 -3.82 -15.79 -6.70
CA MET A 170 -4.91 -16.27 -7.52
C MET A 170 -4.56 -16.09 -9.01
N PRO A 171 -4.55 -17.16 -9.82
CA PRO A 171 -4.47 -17.06 -11.27
C PRO A 171 -5.71 -16.36 -11.82
N VAL A 172 -5.52 -15.42 -12.74
CA VAL A 172 -6.60 -14.60 -13.31
C VAL A 172 -6.46 -14.46 -14.81
N THR A 173 -7.61 -14.42 -15.49
CA THR A 173 -7.70 -13.91 -16.87
C THR A 173 -8.15 -12.46 -16.83
N TRP A 174 -7.71 -11.67 -17.82
CA TRP A 174 -7.95 -10.22 -17.86
C TRP A 174 -7.77 -9.70 -19.30
N LEU A 175 -8.29 -8.50 -19.56
CA LEU A 175 -8.12 -7.78 -20.82
C LEU A 175 -7.51 -6.40 -20.57
N ILE A 176 -6.85 -5.81 -21.57
CA ILE A 176 -6.37 -4.42 -21.46
C ILE A 176 -7.58 -3.47 -21.45
N GLY A 177 -7.68 -2.67 -20.39
CA GLY A 177 -8.75 -1.69 -20.18
C GLY A 177 -8.31 -0.27 -20.54
N GLU A 178 -9.23 0.68 -20.35
CA GLU A 178 -8.92 2.11 -20.50
C GLU A 178 -8.35 2.71 -19.20
N GLY A 179 -7.29 3.51 -19.33
CA GLY A 179 -6.65 4.22 -18.23
C GLY A 179 -5.43 3.52 -17.62
N SER A 180 -4.97 4.06 -16.49
CA SER A 180 -3.73 3.65 -15.82
C SER A 180 -3.72 4.12 -14.36
N HIS A 181 -3.05 3.37 -13.48
CA HIS A 181 -2.71 3.81 -12.11
C HIS A 181 -1.18 3.96 -12.02
N GLY A 182 -0.70 5.19 -11.80
CA GLY A 182 0.74 5.50 -11.87
C GLY A 182 1.33 5.15 -13.24
N LYS A 183 2.28 4.20 -13.27
CA LYS A 183 2.89 3.69 -14.52
C LYS A 183 2.18 2.45 -15.11
N TYR A 184 1.24 1.86 -14.39
CA TYR A 184 0.62 0.58 -14.74
C TYR A 184 -0.63 0.83 -15.60
N ALA A 185 -0.74 0.15 -16.74
CA ALA A 185 -1.97 0.17 -17.52
C ALA A 185 -3.09 -0.52 -16.74
N LYS A 186 -4.34 -0.10 -16.97
CA LYS A 186 -5.49 -0.66 -16.27
C LYS A 186 -5.98 -1.95 -16.95
N ALA A 187 -6.26 -2.98 -16.18
CA ALA A 187 -6.95 -4.18 -16.63
C ALA A 187 -8.47 -3.99 -16.58
N SER A 188 -9.18 -4.68 -17.45
CA SER A 188 -10.63 -4.83 -17.47
C SER A 188 -11.01 -6.30 -17.52
N GLU A 189 -12.26 -6.62 -17.17
CA GLU A 189 -12.80 -7.98 -17.18
C GLU A 189 -11.91 -9.01 -16.45
N VAL A 190 -11.41 -8.66 -15.26
CA VAL A 190 -10.56 -9.54 -14.46
C VAL A 190 -11.42 -10.65 -13.87
N ARG A 191 -11.00 -11.92 -14.00
CA ARG A 191 -11.76 -13.09 -13.53
C ARG A 191 -10.80 -14.13 -12.94
N PRO A 192 -11.20 -14.90 -11.91
CA PRO A 192 -10.48 -16.11 -11.55
C PRO A 192 -10.32 -17.02 -12.77
N ALA A 193 -9.11 -17.48 -13.04
CA ALA A 193 -8.91 -18.52 -14.06
C ALA A 193 -9.56 -19.83 -13.56
N GLN A 194 -10.24 -20.55 -14.45
CA GLN A 194 -10.80 -21.85 -14.10
C GLN A 194 -9.69 -22.93 -14.06
N PRO A 195 -9.77 -23.91 -13.14
CA PRO A 195 -8.83 -25.04 -13.07
C PRO A 195 -8.85 -25.95 -14.30
#